data_AF-A0A7Y4AMS4-F1
#
_entry.id   AF-A0A7Y4AMS4-F1
#
_cell.length_a   1.000
_cell.length_b   1.000
_cell.length_c   1.000
_cell.angle_alpha   90.00
_cell.angle_beta   90.00
_cell.angle_gamma   90.00
#
_symmetry.space_group_name_H-M   'P 1'
#
loop_
_entity.id
_entity.type
_entity.pdbx_description
1 polymer ?
#
loop_
_entity_poly.entity_id
_entity_poly.type
_entity_poly.pdbx_seq_one_letter_code
_entity_poly.pdbx_strand_id
1 'polypeptide(L)' 'MATKKPENMTFEAAIEELDGLVDQLENGDLALDDALKKFERGISLARAGQSKLNDAEQRVSILLQNDENAELSDFNPQPE' A
#
# COMPACT_ATOMS: atom_id res chain seq x y z
N MET A 1 -18.86 -8.94 -10.22
CA MET A 1 -17.49 -9.46 -10.03
C MET A 1 -17.17 -9.38 -8.55
N ALA A 2 -16.71 -10.45 -7.91
CA ALA A 2 -16.49 -10.45 -6.46
C ALA A 2 -15.34 -9.51 -6.10
N THR A 3 -15.60 -8.52 -5.24
CA THR A 3 -14.56 -7.63 -4.70
C THR A 3 -13.56 -8.47 -3.88
N LYS A 4 -12.30 -8.51 -4.33
CA LYS A 4 -11.26 -9.25 -3.62
C LYS A 4 -10.97 -8.57 -2.28
N LYS A 5 -10.67 -9.38 -1.25
CA LYS A 5 -10.17 -8.86 0.03
C LYS A 5 -8.82 -8.17 -0.19
N PRO A 6 -8.57 -6.98 0.40
CA PRO A 6 -7.33 -6.22 0.21
C PRO A 6 -6.06 -7.02 0.51
N GLU A 7 -6.12 -7.88 1.53
CA GLU A 7 -5.02 -8.76 1.97
C GLU A 7 -4.52 -9.70 0.85
N ASN A 8 -5.43 -10.10 -0.05
CA ASN A 8 -5.15 -11.02 -1.16
C ASN A 8 -4.80 -10.33 -2.48
N MET A 9 -4.75 -8.99 -2.51
CA MET A 9 -4.34 -8.24 -3.68
C MET A 9 -2.81 -8.17 -3.78
N THR A 10 -2.26 -7.83 -4.95
CA THR A 10 -0.85 -7.41 -5.04
C THR A 10 -0.70 -5.98 -4.50
N PHE A 11 0.53 -5.53 -4.26
CA PHE A 11 0.74 -4.15 -3.81
C PHE A 11 0.27 -3.16 -4.88
N GLU A 12 0.65 -3.38 -6.13
CA GLU A 12 0.33 -2.55 -7.28
C GLU A 12 -1.18 -2.44 -7.49
N ALA A 13 -1.90 -3.57 -7.41
CA ALA A 13 -3.34 -3.58 -7.56
C ALA A 13 -4.05 -2.86 -6.40
N ALA A 14 -3.51 -2.93 -5.19
CA ALA A 14 -4.09 -2.23 -4.03
C ALA A 14 -3.91 -0.71 -4.13
N ILE A 15 -2.77 -0.26 -4.67
CA ILE A 15 -2.49 1.15 -4.94
C ILE A 15 -3.37 1.67 -6.08
N GLU A 16 -3.48 0.93 -7.19
CA GLU A 16 -4.33 1.32 -8.33
C GLU A 16 -5.80 1.47 -7.90
N GLU A 17 -6.31 0.55 -7.07
CA GLU A 17 -7.66 0.67 -6.52
C GLU A 17 -7.80 1.86 -5.56
N LEU A 18 -6.78 2.13 -4.74
CA LEU A 18 -6.77 3.24 -3.80
C LEU A 18 -6.81 4.59 -4.53
N ASP A 19 -5.99 4.77 -5.57
CA ASP A 19 -5.97 5.99 -6.38
C ASP A 19 -7.34 6.24 -7.00
N GLY A 20 -7.96 5.22 -7.60
CA GLY A 20 -9.29 5.33 -8.17
C GLY A 20 -10.38 5.65 -7.13
N LEU A 21 -10.22 5.26 -5.86
CA LEU A 21 -11.12 5.65 -4.78
C LEU A 21 -10.92 7.10 -4.35
N VAL A 22 -9.66 7.57 -4.30
CA VAL A 22 -9.34 8.96 -3.99
C VAL A 22 -9.93 9.87 -5.06
N ASP A 23 -9.71 9.58 -6.35
CA ASP A 23 -10.29 10.33 -7.46
C ASP A 23 -11.82 10.46 -7.33
N GLN A 24 -12.49 9.36 -6.96
CA GLN A 24 -13.94 9.36 -6.79
C GLN A 24 -14.38 10.21 -5.58
N LEU A 25 -13.62 10.21 -4.49
CA LEU A 25 -13.91 11.01 -3.30
C LEU A 25 -13.68 12.50 -3.56
N GLU A 26 -12.65 12.85 -4.34
CA GLU A 26 -12.32 14.22 -4.70
C GLU A 26 -13.34 14.86 -5.65
N ASN A 27 -14.00 14.06 -6.50
CA ASN A 27 -15.04 14.55 -7.40
C ASN A 27 -16.29 15.07 -6.68
N GLY A 28 -16.53 14.72 -5.41
CA GLY A 28 -17.57 15.33 -4.58
C GLY A 28 -19.04 14.96 -4.90
N ASP A 29 -19.30 14.28 -6.01
CA ASP A 29 -20.66 13.89 -6.46
C ASP A 29 -21.21 12.60 -5.78
N LEU A 30 -20.69 12.25 -4.61
CA LEU A 30 -21.04 11.02 -3.89
C LEU A 30 -22.03 11.28 -2.75
N ALA A 31 -23.01 10.38 -2.60
CA ALA A 31 -23.81 10.32 -1.38
C ALA A 31 -22.92 10.01 -0.17
N LEU A 32 -23.26 10.56 1.00
CA LEU A 32 -22.48 10.40 2.23
C LEU A 32 -22.18 8.94 2.56
N ASP A 33 -23.19 8.06 2.48
CA ASP A 33 -23.02 6.64 2.77
C ASP A 33 -22.05 5.95 1.81
N ASP A 34 -22.01 6.38 0.55
CA ASP A 34 -21.08 5.83 -0.43
C ASP A 34 -19.68 6.40 -0.28
N ALA A 35 -19.55 7.66 0.13
CA ALA A 35 -18.26 8.25 0.50
C ALA A 35 -17.65 7.53 1.71
N LEU A 36 -18.46 7.22 2.74
CA LEU A 36 -18.01 6.47 3.91
C LEU A 36 -17.52 5.06 3.54
N LYS A 37 -18.27 4.32 2.71
CA LYS A 37 -17.84 2.99 2.25
C LYS A 37 -16.53 3.02 1.46
N LYS A 38 -16.37 4.01 0.58
CA LYS A 38 -15.13 4.20 -0.19
C LYS A 38 -13.96 4.54 0.73
N PHE A 39 -14.18 5.39 1.73
CA PHE A 39 -13.18 5.72 2.73
C PHE A 39 -12.74 4.50 3.53
N GLU A 40 -13.68 3.70 4.05
CA GLU A 40 -13.36 2.45 4.77
C GLU A 40 -12.57 1.46 3.90
N ARG A 41 -12.95 1.35 2.62
CA ARG A 41 -12.22 0.54 1.64
C ARG A 41 -10.80 1.07 1.42
N GLY A 42 -10.64 2.38 1.26
CA GLY A 42 -9.34 3.04 1.11
C GLY A 42 -8.42 2.78 2.31
N ILE A 43 -8.93 2.91 3.54
CA ILE A 43 -8.17 2.59 4.76
C ILE A 43 -7.74 1.11 4.76
N SER A 44 -8.61 0.21 4.32
CA SER A 44 -8.28 -1.22 4.26
C SER A 44 -7.21 -1.53 3.22
N LEU A 45 -7.24 -0.86 2.06
CA LEU A 45 -6.22 -0.98 1.01
C LEU A 45 -4.86 -0.42 1.49
N ALA A 46 -4.85 0.77 2.11
CA ALA A 46 -3.65 1.39 2.64
C ALA A 46 -2.96 0.49 3.69
N ARG A 47 -3.74 -0.11 4.60
CA ARG A 47 -3.22 -1.07 5.60
C ARG A 47 -2.63 -2.32 4.95
N ALA A 48 -3.31 -2.88 3.95
CA ALA A 48 -2.79 -4.03 3.22
C ALA A 48 -1.49 -3.70 2.47
N GLY A 49 -1.41 -2.51 1.86
CA GLY A 49 -0.20 -2.00 1.21
C GLY A 49 0.97 -1.89 2.19
N GLN A 50 0.74 -1.25 3.34
CA GLN A 50 1.76 -1.11 4.38
C GLN A 50 2.28 -2.47 4.88
N SER A 51 1.38 -3.44 5.09
CA SER A 51 1.79 -4.79 5.50
C SER A 51 2.72 -5.44 4.47
N LYS A 52 2.45 -5.27 3.17
CA LYS A 52 3.29 -5.83 2.10
C LYS A 52 4.65 -5.15 2.04
N LEU A 53 4.70 -3.83 2.25
CA LEU A 53 5.96 -3.10 2.31
C LEU A 53 6.82 -3.57 3.49
N ASN A 54 6.21 -3.74 4.66
CA ASN A 54 6.91 -4.26 5.84
C ASN A 54 7.46 -5.68 5.59
N ASP A 55 6.67 -6.56 4.96
CA ASP A 55 7.11 -7.92 4.61
C ASP A 55 8.28 -7.89 3.60
N ALA A 56 8.24 -6.97 2.63
CA ALA A 56 9.29 -6.80 1.65
C ALA A 56 10.60 -6.27 2.30
N GLU A 57 10.48 -5.25 3.16
CA GLU A 57 11.59 -4.69 3.93
C GLU A 57 12.26 -5.77 4.79
N GLN A 58 11.47 -6.58 5.50
CA GLN A 58 11.99 -7.68 6.31
C GLN A 58 12.77 -8.69 5.46
N ARG A 59 12.25 -9.04 4.27
CA ARG A 59 12.95 -9.97 3.36
C ARG A 59 14.27 -9.39 2.86
N VAL A 60 14.29 -8.11 2.49
CA VAL A 60 15.52 -7.41 2.07
C VAL A 60 16.53 -7.39 3.22
N SER A 61 16.10 -7.06 4.44
CA SER A 61 16.98 -7.06 5.62
C SER A 61 17.60 -8.43 5.88
N ILE A 62 16.84 -9.53 5.74
CA ILE A 62 17.36 -10.89 5.91
C ILE A 62 18.39 -11.23 4.82
N LEU A 63 18.13 -10.84 3.57
CA LEU A 63 19.05 -11.09 2.46
C LEU A 63 20.38 -10.35 2.65
N LEU A 64 20.34 -9.10 3.12
CA LEU A 64 21.54 -8.31 3.42
C LEU A 64 22.31 -8.86 4.63
N GLN A 65 21.62 -9.32 5.68
CA GLN A 65 22.28 -9.94 6.84
C GLN A 65 22.97 -11.27 6.53
N ASN A 66 22.50 -12.00 5.51
CA ASN A 66 23.10 -13.25 5.06
C ASN A 66 24.29 -13.05 4.11
N ASP A 67 24.63 -11.81 3.76
CA ASP A 67 25.80 -11.46 2.97
C ASP A 67 26.91 -10.98 3.92
N GLU A 68 27.94 -11.79 4.14
CA GLU A 68 29.05 -11.50 5.08
C GLU A 68 29.82 -10.20 4.75
N ASN A 69 29.58 -9.58 3.58
CA ASN A 69 30.22 -8.33 3.14
C ASN A 69 29.23 -7.17 2.89
N ALA A 70 27.95 -7.31 3.19
CA ALA A 70 27.00 -6.22 3.02
C ALA A 70 27.12 -5.19 4.17
N GLU A 71 27.83 -4.09 3.93
CA GLU A 71 27.73 -2.91 4.79
C GLU A 71 26.31 -2.37 4.73
N LEU A 72 25.61 -2.41 5.88
CA LEU A 72 24.33 -1.73 6.05
C LEU A 72 24.58 -0.23 6.04
N SER A 73 24.28 0.43 4.92
CA SER A 73 24.20 1.88 4.83
C SER A 73 22.75 2.34 5.02
N ASP A 74 22.54 3.38 5.83
CA ASP A 74 21.22 4.01 5.98
C ASP A 74 20.65 4.42 4.62
N PHE A 75 19.36 4.13 4.40
CA PHE A 75 18.64 4.65 3.25
C PHE A 75 18.49 6.17 3.40
N ASN A 76 19.28 6.92 2.65
CA ASN A 76 19.20 8.39 2.59
C ASN A 76 18.43 8.80 1.32
N PRO A 77 17.11 9.02 1.38
CA PRO A 77 16.37 9.55 0.25
C PRO A 77 16.80 11.00 0.03
N GLN A 78 17.67 11.22 -0.96
CA GLN A 78 18.02 12.57 -1.40
C GLN A 78 16.75 13.22 -1.98
N PRO A 79 16.29 14.36 -1.46
CA PRO A 79 15.26 15.13 -2.14
C PRO A 79 15.88 15.76 -3.39
N GLU A 80 15.29 15.52 -4.57
CA GLU A 80 15.50 16.35 -5.77
C GLU A 80 14.88 17.74 -5.59
#